data_AF-A0A5P2AQ44-F1
#
_entry.id   AF-A0A5P2AQ44-F1
#
_cell.length_a   1.000
_cell.length_b   1.000
_cell.length_c   1.000
_cell.angle_alpha   90.00
_cell.angle_beta   90.00
_cell.angle_gamma   90.00
#
_symmetry.space_group_name_H-M   'P 1'
#
loop_
_entity.id
_entity.type
_entity.pdbx_description
1 polymer ?
#
loop_
_entity_poly.entity_id
_entity_poly.type
_entity_poly.pdbx_seq_one_letter_code
_entity_poly.pdbx_strand_id
1 'polypeptide(L)'
;MRERLFDLGLWLLLCVPVLLRSDPNDGGSWSQVAVGVVVLGGCVAVSRRWPLVPIAVTVALSLPATLELFTPSYSLGLVAFGYLAGRRQEHTRGALWLFGAVAAVGLLLTRITATSLGQWFTLLLALALAIVAPWLIGRYVRQYDRLVHSGWELAVRMEAEQAAVADRERLRERSRIAGDMHDSLGHDLALIAVRAGALEVDPALGPDQQHAAGELRRAAADATARLRDVIGVLRQPDEDPAPTAPGGEPVEELVSRARASGLAVTLTVTGEGHEPDGMAGWALHRVVREALTNAAKHAPGGSVDVRVDAAPERVAVDVVSGPGTAGSPLASGGTGLVGLDERVRLAGGVLTHGPTPEGGFAVRAALPRRTPPGGPAATPAPAAPTSARELDRVRREVRKGLAQAIWIPLALLAALGLLMAGVALWTQHQSYLEPDDYERMRIGQTLTAITEAEDLPDHPLDGPPKGVPAEPPGMDECRYYRSTLLAAVPVYRLCFTAGHLADKAEVR
;
A
#
# COMPACT_ATOMS: atom_id res chain seq x y z
N MET A 1 -16.71 -12.67 23.57
CA MET A 1 -16.62 -12.40 25.02
C MET A 1 -15.91 -11.09 25.33
N ARG A 2 -14.67 -10.89 24.86
CA ARG A 2 -13.85 -9.67 25.05
C ARG A 2 -14.56 -8.35 24.70
N GLU A 3 -15.34 -8.34 23.63
CA GLU A 3 -16.11 -7.17 23.19
C GLU A 3 -17.24 -6.76 24.13
N ARG A 4 -17.96 -7.73 24.72
CA ARG A 4 -19.03 -7.44 25.69
C ARG A 4 -18.46 -6.97 27.02
N LEU A 5 -17.29 -7.49 27.41
CA LEU A 5 -16.55 -7.02 28.59
C LEU A 5 -16.07 -5.58 28.43
N PHE A 6 -15.62 -5.20 27.23
CA PHE A 6 -15.25 -3.81 26.94
C PHE A 6 -16.46 -2.87 27.01
N ASP A 7 -17.58 -3.23 26.38
CA ASP A 7 -18.80 -2.41 26.41
C ASP A 7 -19.33 -2.25 27.84
N LEU A 8 -19.30 -3.32 28.65
CA LEU A 8 -19.67 -3.28 30.06
C LEU A 8 -18.73 -2.37 30.88
N GLY A 9 -17.41 -2.53 30.70
CA GLY A 9 -16.41 -1.70 31.38
C GLY A 9 -16.54 -0.22 31.02
N LEU A 10 -16.80 0.08 29.74
CA LEU A 10 -17.05 1.44 29.28
C LEU A 10 -18.33 2.01 29.90
N TRP A 11 -19.43 1.25 29.90
CA TRP A 11 -20.68 1.70 30.51
C TRP A 11 -20.51 1.99 32.01
N LEU A 12 -19.87 1.10 32.76
CA LEU A 12 -19.58 1.30 34.18
C LEU A 12 -18.77 2.57 34.41
N LEU A 13 -17.71 2.78 33.61
CA LEU A 13 -16.87 3.98 33.68
C LEU A 13 -17.67 5.26 33.42
N LEU A 14 -18.56 5.25 32.41
CA LEU A 14 -19.40 6.39 32.07
C LEU A 14 -20.47 6.70 33.14
N CYS A 15 -20.87 5.72 33.93
CA CYS A 15 -21.85 5.92 35.02
C CYS A 15 -21.23 6.57 36.26
N VAL A 16 -19.91 6.51 36.46
CA VAL A 16 -19.24 7.03 37.66
C VAL A 16 -19.55 8.51 37.92
N PRO A 17 -19.42 9.44 36.95
CA PRO A 17 -19.70 10.86 37.19
C PRO A 17 -21.18 11.15 37.48
N VAL A 18 -22.08 10.37 36.88
CA VAL A 18 -23.53 10.48 37.12
C VAL A 18 -23.87 10.07 38.55
N LEU A 19 -23.25 8.99 39.04
CA LEU A 19 -23.42 8.49 40.40
C LEU A 19 -22.80 9.42 41.45
N LEU A 20 -21.64 10.02 41.17
CA LEU A 20 -20.96 10.93 42.11
C LEU A 20 -21.70 12.24 42.35
N ARG A 21 -22.62 12.62 41.47
CA ARG A 21 -23.42 13.85 41.61
C ARG A 21 -24.67 13.66 42.48
N SER A 22 -25.07 12.43 42.79
CA SER A 22 -26.31 12.19 43.55
C SER A 22 -26.13 12.62 45.01
N ASP A 23 -26.89 13.61 45.46
CA ASP A 23 -27.05 13.89 46.89
C ASP A 23 -28.14 12.94 47.44
N PRO A 24 -27.81 12.08 48.43
CA PRO A 24 -28.79 11.16 49.02
C PRO A 24 -29.95 11.86 49.73
N ASN A 25 -29.82 13.15 50.07
CA ASN A 25 -30.83 13.91 50.81
C ASN A 25 -31.80 14.69 49.92
N ASP A 26 -31.53 14.84 48.61
CA ASP A 26 -32.44 15.48 47.66
C ASP A 26 -33.39 14.45 47.05
N GLY A 27 -34.67 14.47 47.45
CA GLY A 27 -35.70 13.48 47.09
C GLY A 27 -36.02 13.30 45.59
N GLY A 28 -35.33 14.00 44.68
CA GLY A 28 -35.50 13.90 43.22
C GLY A 28 -34.24 13.50 42.43
N SER A 29 -33.08 13.33 43.07
CA SER A 29 -31.80 13.09 42.38
C SER A 29 -31.68 11.67 41.81
N TRP A 30 -32.23 10.66 42.50
CA TRP A 30 -32.09 9.25 42.15
C TRP A 30 -32.83 8.81 40.87
N SER A 31 -33.98 9.41 40.58
CA SER A 31 -34.72 9.12 39.34
C SER A 31 -33.96 9.63 38.11
N GLN A 32 -33.33 10.81 38.21
CA GLN A 32 -32.49 11.38 37.16
C GLN A 32 -31.22 10.54 36.93
N VAL A 33 -30.61 10.03 38.00
CA VAL A 33 -29.46 9.13 37.94
C VAL A 33 -29.83 7.82 37.25
N ALA A 34 -30.96 7.20 37.62
CA ALA A 34 -31.43 5.96 37.01
C ALA A 34 -31.66 6.13 35.50
N VAL A 35 -32.31 7.23 35.09
CA VAL A 35 -32.51 7.56 33.67
C VAL A 35 -31.16 7.75 32.97
N GLY A 36 -30.24 8.52 33.54
CA GLY A 36 -28.91 8.76 32.97
C GLY A 36 -28.11 7.46 32.74
N VAL A 37 -28.12 6.56 33.72
CA VAL A 37 -27.45 5.25 33.65
C VAL A 37 -28.02 4.37 32.54
N VAL A 38 -29.36 4.31 32.41
CA VAL A 38 -30.05 3.55 31.35
C VAL A 38 -29.74 4.14 29.97
N VAL A 39 -29.78 5.47 29.83
CA VAL A 39 -29.51 6.13 28.55
C VAL A 39 -28.06 5.92 28.13
N LEU A 40 -27.09 6.02 29.04
CA LEU A 40 -25.68 5.72 28.74
C LEU A 40 -25.48 4.27 28.29
N GLY A 41 -26.22 3.31 28.89
CA GLY A 41 -26.22 1.91 28.46
C GLY A 41 -26.73 1.73 27.04
N GLY A 42 -27.85 2.38 26.71
CA GLY A 42 -28.39 2.43 25.35
C GLY A 42 -27.41 3.07 24.36
N CYS A 43 -26.75 4.16 24.75
CA CYS A 43 -25.73 4.83 23.96
C CYS A 43 -24.53 3.92 23.64
N VAL A 44 -24.02 3.19 24.64
CA VAL A 44 -22.93 2.22 24.43
C VAL A 44 -23.37 1.11 23.46
N ALA A 45 -24.58 0.56 23.62
CA ALA A 45 -25.11 -0.48 22.75
C ALA A 45 -25.27 -0.02 21.28
N VAL A 46 -25.76 1.21 21.08
CA VAL A 46 -26.00 1.77 19.74
C VAL A 46 -24.72 2.31 19.09
N SER A 47 -23.69 2.65 19.88
CA SER A 47 -22.44 3.28 19.42
C SER A 47 -21.68 2.52 18.33
N ARG A 48 -21.96 1.22 18.16
CA ARG A 48 -21.35 0.38 17.11
C ARG A 48 -22.01 0.55 15.75
N ARG A 49 -23.35 0.60 15.71
CA ARG A 49 -24.13 0.74 14.47
C ARG A 49 -24.28 2.21 14.07
N TRP A 50 -24.53 3.08 15.03
CA TRP A 50 -24.83 4.50 14.80
C TRP A 50 -23.95 5.39 15.67
N PRO A 51 -22.66 5.58 15.31
CA PRO A 51 -21.68 6.27 16.16
C PRO A 51 -22.04 7.72 16.53
N LEU A 52 -22.88 8.39 15.75
CA LEU A 52 -23.30 9.77 16.02
C LEU A 52 -24.49 9.89 16.98
N VAL A 53 -25.31 8.84 17.10
CA VAL A 53 -26.51 8.87 17.96
C VAL A 53 -26.15 9.09 19.44
N PRO A 54 -25.14 8.41 20.01
CA PRO A 54 -24.70 8.67 21.39
C PRO A 54 -24.28 10.12 21.64
N ILE A 55 -23.57 10.73 20.69
CA ILE A 55 -23.16 12.14 20.79
C ILE A 55 -24.40 13.03 20.79
N ALA A 56 -25.32 12.83 19.84
CA ALA A 56 -26.55 13.62 19.78
C ALA A 56 -27.40 13.49 21.05
N VAL A 57 -27.55 12.27 21.59
CA VAL A 57 -28.31 12.01 22.82
C VAL A 57 -27.67 12.67 24.05
N THR A 58 -26.36 12.51 24.24
CA THR A 58 -25.64 13.14 25.36
C THR A 58 -25.65 14.66 25.28
N VAL A 59 -25.53 15.24 24.08
CA VAL A 59 -25.68 16.68 23.86
C VAL A 59 -27.11 17.15 24.16
N ALA A 60 -28.14 16.41 23.69
CA ALA A 60 -29.55 16.72 23.96
C ALA A 60 -29.93 16.63 25.44
N LEU A 61 -29.26 15.76 26.22
CA LEU A 61 -29.43 15.68 27.66
C LEU A 61 -28.71 16.81 28.42
N SER A 62 -27.70 17.42 27.82
CA SER A 62 -26.86 18.44 28.46
C SER A 62 -27.38 19.86 28.19
N LEU A 63 -27.81 20.13 26.96
CA LEU A 63 -28.31 21.44 26.48
C LEU A 63 -29.46 22.05 27.32
N PRO A 64 -30.48 21.30 27.76
CA PRO A 64 -31.61 21.87 28.52
C PRO A 64 -31.27 22.21 29.97
N ALA A 65 -30.26 21.54 30.54
CA ALA A 65 -29.85 21.77 31.92
C ALA A 65 -28.96 23.02 32.05
N THR A 66 -28.01 23.17 31.13
CA THR A 66 -27.13 24.34 31.02
C THR A 66 -26.68 24.50 29.56
N LEU A 67 -26.55 25.74 29.08
CA LEU A 67 -25.90 26.02 27.78
C LEU A 67 -24.42 25.59 27.76
N GLU A 68 -23.85 25.31 28.93
CA GLU A 68 -22.58 24.61 29.07
C GLU A 68 -22.74 23.15 28.66
N LEU A 69 -22.21 22.80 27.48
CA LEU A 69 -22.12 21.40 26.99
C LEU A 69 -21.34 20.48 27.96
N PHE A 70 -20.63 21.06 28.93
CA PHE A 70 -19.74 20.40 29.88
C PHE A 70 -20.38 20.26 31.27
N THR A 71 -21.49 19.52 31.35
CA THR A 71 -21.96 19.08 32.67
C THR A 71 -21.03 17.97 33.19
N PRO A 72 -20.61 17.99 34.47
CA PRO A 72 -19.74 16.95 35.03
C PRO A 72 -20.29 15.53 34.84
N SER A 73 -21.61 15.38 34.78
CA SER A 73 -22.31 14.10 34.64
C SER A 73 -22.09 13.43 33.27
N TYR A 74 -21.98 14.20 32.18
CA TYR A 74 -21.96 13.65 30.82
C TYR A 74 -20.68 13.97 30.02
N SER A 75 -19.78 14.79 30.56
CA SER A 75 -18.53 15.19 29.92
C SER A 75 -17.66 14.00 29.49
N LEU A 76 -17.54 12.98 30.34
CA LEU A 76 -16.81 11.75 30.02
C LEU A 76 -17.46 10.97 28.88
N GLY A 77 -18.80 10.97 28.84
CA GLY A 77 -19.59 10.39 27.75
C GLY A 77 -19.31 11.09 26.41
N LEU A 78 -19.30 12.42 26.40
CA LEU A 78 -18.99 13.21 25.20
C LEU A 78 -17.59 12.89 24.64
N VAL A 79 -16.59 12.82 25.52
CA VAL A 79 -15.20 12.46 25.14
C VAL A 79 -15.13 11.04 24.60
N ALA A 80 -15.72 10.07 25.31
CA ALA A 80 -15.70 8.67 24.89
C ALA A 80 -16.45 8.45 23.57
N PHE A 81 -17.64 9.01 23.42
CA PHE A 81 -18.43 8.87 22.20
C PHE A 81 -17.83 9.66 21.02
N GLY A 82 -17.23 10.83 21.26
CA GLY A 82 -16.44 11.55 20.27
C GLY A 82 -15.30 10.69 19.72
N TYR A 83 -14.49 10.10 20.60
CA TYR A 83 -13.41 9.19 20.22
C TYR A 83 -13.91 7.95 19.46
N LEU A 84 -14.95 7.28 19.97
CA LEU A 84 -15.52 6.09 19.33
C LEU A 84 -16.13 6.41 17.97
N ALA A 85 -16.77 7.57 17.80
CA ALA A 85 -17.29 8.01 16.52
C ALA A 85 -16.14 8.23 15.52
N GLY A 86 -15.05 8.84 15.95
CA GLY A 86 -13.85 9.00 15.13
C GLY A 86 -13.24 7.65 14.70
N ARG A 87 -13.21 6.68 15.62
CA ARG A 87 -12.70 5.33 15.35
C ARG A 87 -13.56 4.52 14.38
N ARG A 88 -14.87 4.72 14.39
CA ARG A 88 -15.83 3.85 13.66
C ARG A 88 -16.34 4.46 12.36
N GLN A 89 -16.32 5.78 12.21
CA GLN A 89 -16.86 6.43 11.02
C GLN A 89 -15.96 6.34 9.78
N GLU A 90 -16.61 6.02 8.66
CA GLU A 90 -16.01 6.02 7.32
C GLU A 90 -15.98 7.42 6.70
N HIS A 91 -17.09 8.15 6.83
CA HIS A 91 -17.29 9.45 6.21
C HIS A 91 -17.38 10.57 7.26
N THR A 92 -16.76 11.71 6.95
CA THR A 92 -16.71 12.88 7.86
C THR A 92 -17.95 13.76 7.80
N ARG A 93 -18.69 13.73 6.69
CA ARG A 93 -19.78 14.67 6.42
C ARG A 93 -20.84 14.67 7.54
N GLY A 94 -21.26 13.49 8.00
CA GLY A 94 -22.27 13.37 9.05
C GLY A 94 -21.83 13.98 10.39
N ALA A 95 -20.56 13.81 10.77
CA ALA A 95 -20.02 14.43 11.99
C ALA A 95 -19.95 15.96 11.87
N LEU A 96 -19.51 16.47 10.73
CA LEU A 96 -19.45 17.92 10.48
C LEU A 96 -20.84 18.57 10.52
N TRP A 97 -21.85 17.92 9.92
CA TRP A 97 -23.25 18.36 10.02
C TRP A 97 -23.75 18.36 11.47
N LEU A 98 -23.45 17.32 12.24
CA LEU A 98 -23.82 17.27 13.66
C LEU A 98 -23.16 18.41 14.45
N PHE A 99 -21.85 18.63 14.29
CA PHE A 99 -21.14 19.70 15.01
C PHE A 99 -21.66 21.09 14.63
N GLY A 100 -21.94 21.32 13.34
CA GLY A 100 -22.56 22.55 12.86
C GLY A 100 -23.97 22.76 13.42
N ALA A 101 -24.78 21.70 13.46
CA ALA A 101 -26.12 21.74 14.05
C ALA A 101 -26.07 22.06 15.56
N VAL A 102 -25.14 21.46 16.31
CA VAL A 102 -24.96 21.76 17.75
C VAL A 102 -24.56 23.23 17.95
N ALA A 103 -23.63 23.75 17.16
CA ALA A 103 -23.23 25.16 17.22
C ALA A 103 -24.38 26.13 16.89
N ALA A 104 -25.18 25.82 15.86
CA ALA A 104 -26.31 26.63 15.42
C ALA A 104 -27.48 26.61 16.42
N VAL A 105 -27.83 25.42 16.94
CA VAL A 105 -28.86 25.28 17.98
C VAL A 105 -28.41 25.97 19.27
N GLY A 106 -27.14 25.85 19.65
CA GLY A 106 -26.58 26.57 20.79
C GLY A 106 -26.71 28.10 20.64
N LEU A 107 -26.44 28.63 19.44
CA LEU A 107 -26.62 30.07 19.15
C LEU A 107 -28.09 30.48 19.25
N LEU A 108 -28.99 29.68 18.66
CA LEU A 108 -30.43 29.94 18.70
C LEU A 108 -30.94 29.95 20.15
N LEU A 109 -30.55 28.97 20.96
CA LEU A 109 -30.93 28.91 22.37
C LEU A 109 -30.39 30.12 23.12
N THR A 110 -29.12 30.51 22.90
CA THR A 110 -28.52 31.69 23.52
C THR A 110 -29.34 32.96 23.25
N ARG A 111 -29.90 33.09 22.03
CA ARG A 111 -30.77 34.20 21.65
C ARG A 111 -32.16 34.11 22.28
N ILE A 112 -32.75 32.92 22.35
CA ILE A 112 -34.09 32.70 22.94
C ILE A 112 -34.06 32.94 24.45
N THR A 113 -33.01 32.50 25.14
CA THR A 113 -32.88 32.63 26.61
C THR A 113 -32.29 33.97 27.03
N ALA A 114 -32.02 34.88 26.09
CA ALA A 114 -31.40 36.19 26.33
C ALA A 114 -30.11 36.11 27.16
N THR A 115 -29.33 35.04 26.97
CA THR A 115 -28.07 34.82 27.68
C THR A 115 -26.89 35.44 26.94
N SER A 116 -25.78 35.67 27.63
CA SER A 116 -24.60 36.31 27.04
C SER A 116 -23.97 35.47 25.92
N LEU A 117 -23.43 36.14 24.90
CA LEU A 117 -22.66 35.52 23.81
C LEU A 117 -21.43 34.74 24.34
N GLY A 118 -20.92 35.09 25.53
CA GLY A 118 -19.84 34.36 26.20
C GLY A 118 -20.19 32.91 26.51
N GLN A 119 -21.46 32.60 26.82
CA GLN A 119 -21.90 31.22 27.04
C GLN A 119 -21.88 30.41 25.74
N TRP A 120 -22.24 31.04 24.61
CA TRP A 120 -22.12 30.41 23.30
C TRP A 120 -20.67 30.11 22.93
N PHE A 121 -19.73 31.03 23.20
CA PHE A 121 -18.29 30.77 23.04
C PHE A 121 -17.80 29.62 23.92
N THR A 122 -18.29 29.54 25.16
CA THR A 122 -17.98 28.42 26.07
C THR A 122 -18.51 27.10 25.54
N LEU A 123 -19.71 27.09 24.95
CA LEU A 123 -20.28 25.94 24.25
C LEU A 123 -19.40 25.49 23.07
N LEU A 124 -18.96 26.42 22.22
CA LEU A 124 -18.06 26.12 21.11
C LEU A 124 -16.73 25.55 21.57
N LEU A 125 -16.18 26.08 22.66
CA LEU A 125 -14.95 25.59 23.27
C LEU A 125 -15.14 24.15 23.80
N ALA A 126 -16.25 23.88 24.48
CA ALA A 126 -16.60 22.54 24.96
C ALA A 126 -16.82 21.56 23.79
N LEU A 127 -17.52 21.97 22.72
CA LEU A 127 -17.70 21.18 21.50
C LEU A 127 -16.35 20.83 20.86
N ALA A 128 -15.44 21.81 20.76
CA ALA A 128 -14.10 21.61 20.21
C ALA A 128 -13.27 20.60 21.03
N LEU A 129 -13.22 20.77 22.35
CA LEU A 129 -12.37 19.97 23.23
C LEU A 129 -12.97 18.60 23.60
N ALA A 130 -14.26 18.54 23.91
CA ALA A 130 -14.90 17.32 24.41
C ALA A 130 -15.40 16.40 23.29
N ILE A 131 -15.58 16.91 22.07
CA ILE A 131 -16.14 16.11 20.96
C ILE A 131 -15.20 16.11 19.75
N VAL A 132 -14.88 17.29 19.20
CA VAL A 132 -14.12 17.39 17.93
C VAL A 132 -12.69 16.85 18.08
N ALA A 133 -11.96 17.23 19.13
CA ALA A 133 -10.60 16.76 19.37
C ALA A 133 -10.54 15.23 19.61
N PRO A 134 -11.33 14.62 20.51
CA PRO A 134 -11.42 13.16 20.65
C PRO A 134 -11.82 12.47 19.35
N TRP A 135 -12.75 13.03 18.57
CA TRP A 135 -13.14 12.51 17.27
C TRP A 135 -11.98 12.49 16.26
N LEU A 136 -11.19 13.57 16.19
CA LEU A 136 -9.98 13.60 15.36
C LEU A 136 -8.93 12.59 15.82
N ILE A 137 -8.73 12.45 17.13
CA ILE A 137 -7.83 11.44 17.70
C ILE A 137 -8.29 10.03 17.34
N GLY A 138 -9.59 9.73 17.48
CA GLY A 138 -10.16 8.45 17.08
C GLY A 138 -9.95 8.14 15.60
N ARG A 139 -10.08 9.15 14.73
CA ARG A 139 -9.79 9.00 13.29
C ARG A 139 -8.32 8.75 13.03
N TYR A 140 -7.43 9.46 13.70
CA TYR A 140 -5.99 9.24 13.61
C TYR A 140 -5.61 7.81 14.01
N VAL A 141 -6.12 7.32 15.14
CA VAL A 141 -5.87 5.95 15.61
C VAL A 141 -6.41 4.93 14.59
N ARG A 142 -7.59 5.15 14.01
CA ARG A 142 -8.13 4.30 12.93
C ARG A 142 -7.21 4.24 11.71
N GLN A 143 -6.65 5.38 11.29
CA GLN A 143 -5.72 5.46 10.17
C GLN A 143 -4.38 4.79 10.51
N TYR A 144 -3.90 4.96 11.74
CA TYR A 144 -2.68 4.33 12.24
C TYR A 144 -2.80 2.79 12.27
N ASP A 145 -3.89 2.25 12.80
CA ASP A 145 -4.12 0.79 12.86
C ASP A 145 -4.15 0.17 11.45
N ARG A 146 -4.75 0.86 10.47
CA ARG A 146 -4.75 0.44 9.06
C ARG A 146 -3.33 0.42 8.48
N LEU A 147 -2.52 1.45 8.76
CA LEU A 147 -1.12 1.48 8.33
C LEU A 147 -0.34 0.32 8.94
N VAL A 148 -0.47 0.10 10.25
CA VAL A 148 0.25 -0.99 10.94
C VAL A 148 -0.12 -2.35 10.34
N HIS A 149 -1.41 -2.64 10.16
CA HIS A 149 -1.84 -3.91 9.54
C HIS A 149 -1.32 -4.07 8.11
N SER A 150 -1.43 -3.03 7.27
CA SER A 150 -0.87 -3.09 5.91
C SER A 150 0.65 -3.28 5.89
N GLY A 151 1.37 -2.71 6.87
CA GLY A 151 2.80 -2.89 7.03
C GLY A 151 3.19 -4.32 7.39
N TRP A 152 2.43 -4.98 8.28
CA TRP A 152 2.64 -6.38 8.63
C TRP A 152 2.34 -7.32 7.46
N GLU A 153 1.26 -7.09 6.71
CA GLU A 153 0.94 -7.89 5.52
C GLU A 153 2.05 -7.79 4.46
N LEU A 154 2.61 -6.59 4.26
CA LEU A 154 3.72 -6.39 3.35
C LEU A 154 5.00 -7.07 3.85
N ALA A 155 5.30 -6.99 5.15
CA ALA A 155 6.46 -7.66 5.74
C ALA A 155 6.40 -9.19 5.51
N VAL A 156 5.26 -9.81 5.77
CA VAL A 156 5.05 -11.25 5.54
C VAL A 156 5.22 -11.62 4.07
N ARG A 157 4.74 -10.79 3.14
CA ARG A 157 4.93 -11.04 1.69
C ARG A 157 6.40 -10.94 1.29
N MET A 158 7.12 -9.94 1.78
CA MET A 158 8.56 -9.79 1.49
C MET A 158 9.38 -10.97 2.02
N GLU A 159 9.07 -11.47 3.22
CA GLU A 159 9.73 -12.66 3.77
C GLU A 159 9.48 -13.91 2.90
N ALA A 160 8.24 -14.11 2.45
CA ALA A 160 7.89 -15.22 1.57
C ALA A 160 8.58 -15.13 0.20
N GLU A 161 8.65 -13.94 -0.39
CA GLU A 161 9.36 -13.71 -1.66
C GLU A 161 10.86 -13.95 -1.52
N GLN A 162 11.49 -13.50 -0.43
CA GLN A 162 12.91 -13.75 -0.15
C GLN A 162 13.21 -15.25 0.02
N ALA A 163 12.35 -15.97 0.75
CA ALA A 163 12.50 -17.42 0.89
C ALA A 163 12.39 -18.13 -0.47
N ALA A 164 11.42 -17.74 -1.30
CA ALA A 164 11.25 -18.29 -2.65
C ALA A 164 12.45 -18.00 -3.57
N VAL A 165 13.03 -16.80 -3.49
CA VAL A 165 14.26 -16.45 -4.23
C VAL A 165 15.44 -17.29 -3.74
N ALA A 166 15.63 -17.41 -2.43
CA ALA A 166 16.73 -18.20 -1.86
C ALA A 166 16.63 -19.68 -2.26
N ASP A 167 15.43 -20.26 -2.28
CA ASP A 167 15.22 -21.64 -2.69
C ASP A 167 15.45 -21.84 -4.19
N ARG A 168 15.04 -20.87 -5.04
CA ARG A 168 15.37 -20.90 -6.47
C ARG A 168 16.86 -20.85 -6.73
N GLU A 169 17.59 -19.97 -6.04
CA GLU A 169 19.04 -19.89 -6.18
C GLU A 169 19.74 -21.17 -5.71
N ARG A 170 19.27 -21.79 -4.61
CA ARG A 170 19.77 -23.11 -4.17
C ARG A 170 19.52 -24.20 -5.21
N LEU A 171 18.34 -24.23 -5.83
CA LEU A 171 18.02 -25.21 -6.88
C LEU A 171 18.88 -24.98 -8.12
N ARG A 172 19.05 -23.73 -8.56
CA ARG A 172 19.93 -23.37 -9.68
C ARG A 172 21.37 -23.79 -9.44
N GLU A 173 21.90 -23.53 -8.26
CA GLU A 173 23.26 -23.92 -7.90
C GLU A 173 23.42 -25.44 -7.90
N ARG A 174 22.44 -26.19 -7.36
CA ARG A 174 22.44 -27.66 -7.43
C ARG A 174 22.42 -28.19 -8.85
N SER A 175 21.58 -27.61 -9.72
CA SER A 175 21.52 -27.97 -11.13
C SER A 175 22.82 -27.65 -11.87
N ARG A 176 23.44 -26.50 -11.57
CA ARG A 176 24.75 -26.10 -12.11
C ARG A 176 25.84 -27.10 -11.71
N ILE A 177 25.94 -27.44 -10.43
CA ILE A 177 26.89 -28.44 -9.93
C ILE A 177 26.67 -29.79 -10.60
N ALA A 178 25.43 -30.23 -10.76
CA ALA A 178 25.11 -31.48 -11.45
C ALA A 178 25.54 -31.45 -12.93
N GLY A 179 25.36 -30.30 -13.61
CA GLY A 179 25.84 -30.08 -14.98
C GLY A 179 27.38 -30.15 -15.08
N ASP A 180 28.09 -29.40 -14.24
CA ASP A 180 29.56 -29.37 -14.21
C ASP A 180 30.15 -30.77 -13.89
N MET A 181 29.50 -31.53 -13.00
CA MET A 181 29.85 -32.92 -12.70
C MET A 181 29.59 -33.85 -13.89
N HIS A 182 28.50 -33.67 -14.63
CA HIS A 182 28.20 -34.48 -15.82
C HIS A 182 29.24 -34.29 -16.91
N ASP A 183 29.61 -33.04 -17.19
CA ASP A 183 30.51 -32.72 -18.29
C ASP A 183 31.93 -33.22 -18.00
N SER A 184 32.41 -33.07 -16.76
CA SER A 184 33.71 -33.58 -16.34
C SER A 184 33.76 -35.11 -16.23
N LEU A 185 32.87 -35.73 -15.43
CA LEU A 185 32.87 -37.18 -15.24
C LEU A 185 32.45 -37.94 -16.51
N GLY A 186 31.50 -37.39 -17.27
CA GLY A 186 31.06 -37.97 -18.53
C GLY A 186 32.17 -37.96 -19.58
N HIS A 187 32.96 -36.88 -19.66
CA HIS A 187 34.12 -36.81 -20.54
C HIS A 187 35.19 -37.84 -20.16
N ASP A 188 35.54 -37.93 -18.87
CA ASP A 188 36.56 -38.86 -18.39
C ASP A 188 36.15 -40.33 -18.63
N LEU A 189 34.89 -40.68 -18.34
CA LEU A 189 34.34 -42.02 -18.59
C LEU A 189 34.28 -42.34 -20.09
N ALA A 190 33.93 -41.38 -20.94
CA ALA A 190 33.95 -41.56 -22.39
C ALA A 190 35.37 -41.79 -22.91
N LEU A 191 36.37 -41.06 -22.40
CA LEU A 191 37.77 -41.26 -22.77
C LEU A 191 38.28 -42.63 -22.32
N ILE A 192 37.90 -43.09 -21.12
CA ILE A 192 38.21 -44.44 -20.63
C ILE A 192 37.58 -45.50 -21.56
N ALA A 193 36.32 -45.33 -21.95
CA ALA A 193 35.63 -46.25 -22.85
C ALA A 193 36.31 -46.33 -24.23
N VAL A 194 36.76 -45.19 -24.78
CA VAL A 194 37.50 -45.14 -26.05
C VAL A 194 38.86 -45.84 -25.94
N ARG A 195 39.63 -45.58 -24.88
CA ARG A 195 40.92 -46.24 -24.65
C ARG A 195 40.78 -47.74 -24.43
N ALA A 196 39.77 -48.16 -23.68
CA ALA A 196 39.44 -49.57 -23.48
C ALA A 196 39.02 -50.25 -24.80
N GLY A 197 38.25 -49.56 -25.64
CA GLY A 197 37.89 -50.05 -26.97
C GLY A 197 39.08 -50.23 -27.90
N ALA A 198 40.10 -49.36 -27.82
CA ALA A 198 41.34 -49.51 -28.58
C ALA A 198 42.15 -50.74 -28.14
N LEU A 199 42.20 -51.03 -26.83
CA LEU A 199 42.85 -52.22 -26.27
C LEU A 199 42.09 -53.52 -26.58
N GLU A 200 40.76 -53.47 -26.67
CA GLU A 200 39.92 -54.63 -27.02
C GLU A 200 40.20 -55.16 -28.44
N VAL A 201 40.60 -54.28 -29.36
CA VAL A 201 40.86 -54.61 -30.79
C VAL A 201 42.35 -54.68 -31.15
N ASP A 202 43.26 -54.51 -30.18
CA ASP A 202 44.70 -54.52 -30.42
C ASP A 202 45.19 -55.97 -30.65
N PRO A 203 45.69 -56.31 -31.86
CA PRO A 203 46.16 -57.66 -32.17
C PRO A 203 47.46 -58.05 -31.43
N ALA A 204 48.15 -57.10 -30.79
CA ALA A 204 49.34 -57.37 -29.99
C ALA A 204 49.02 -57.95 -28.58
N LEU A 205 47.75 -57.88 -28.14
CA LEU A 205 47.30 -58.39 -26.85
C LEU A 205 46.75 -59.83 -26.96
N GLY A 206 46.89 -60.60 -25.89
CA GLY A 206 46.31 -61.94 -25.79
C GLY A 206 44.78 -61.92 -25.59
N PRO A 207 44.07 -63.02 -25.86
CA PRO A 207 42.61 -63.09 -25.78
C PRO A 207 42.04 -62.74 -24.40
N ASP A 208 42.74 -63.12 -23.31
CA ASP A 208 42.32 -62.78 -21.94
C ASP A 208 42.42 -61.27 -21.66
N GLN A 209 43.43 -60.59 -22.23
CA GLN A 209 43.63 -59.14 -22.07
C GLN A 209 42.63 -58.33 -22.90
N GLN A 210 42.31 -58.79 -24.11
CA GLN A 210 41.24 -58.20 -24.93
C GLN A 210 39.88 -58.36 -24.25
N HIS A 211 39.60 -59.52 -23.63
CA HIS A 211 38.35 -59.74 -22.88
C HIS A 211 38.23 -58.79 -21.69
N ALA A 212 39.32 -58.61 -20.92
CA ALA A 212 39.36 -57.66 -19.81
C ALA A 212 39.18 -56.20 -20.26
N ALA A 213 39.72 -55.81 -21.42
CA ALA A 213 39.50 -54.49 -22.00
C ALA A 213 38.03 -54.27 -22.41
N GLY A 214 37.38 -55.29 -22.99
CA GLY A 214 35.96 -55.26 -23.30
C GLY A 214 35.05 -55.14 -22.07
N GLU A 215 35.42 -55.80 -20.96
CA GLU A 215 34.77 -55.63 -19.65
C GLU A 215 34.89 -54.18 -19.15
N LEU A 216 36.08 -53.59 -19.27
CA LEU A 216 36.35 -52.21 -18.85
C LEU A 216 35.53 -51.19 -19.67
N ARG A 217 35.41 -51.40 -20.98
CA ARG A 217 34.59 -50.56 -21.87
C ARG A 217 33.12 -50.63 -21.49
N ARG A 218 32.59 -51.84 -21.26
CA ARG A 218 31.20 -52.04 -20.81
C ARG A 218 30.95 -51.37 -19.45
N ALA A 219 31.86 -51.52 -18.50
CA ALA A 219 31.75 -50.88 -17.19
C ALA A 219 31.73 -49.34 -17.27
N ALA A 220 32.57 -48.73 -18.12
CA ALA A 220 32.58 -47.28 -18.34
C ALA A 220 31.29 -46.79 -19.01
N ALA A 221 30.76 -47.54 -19.99
CA ALA A 221 29.49 -47.22 -20.65
C ALA A 221 28.30 -47.28 -19.66
N ASP A 222 28.24 -48.32 -18.83
CA ASP A 222 27.20 -48.47 -17.82
C ASP A 222 27.29 -47.41 -16.71
N ALA A 223 28.51 -47.04 -16.29
CA ALA A 223 28.71 -45.95 -15.34
C ALA A 223 28.20 -44.62 -15.91
N THR A 224 28.43 -44.36 -17.20
CA THR A 224 27.93 -43.16 -17.88
C THR A 224 26.40 -43.16 -17.99
N ALA A 225 25.78 -44.31 -18.28
CA ALA A 225 24.33 -44.46 -18.33
C ALA A 225 23.68 -44.22 -16.97
N ARG A 226 24.24 -44.80 -15.89
CA ARG A 226 23.78 -44.57 -14.51
C ARG A 226 23.93 -43.12 -14.06
N LEU A 227 25.03 -42.45 -14.43
CA LEU A 227 25.23 -41.03 -14.13
C LEU A 227 24.16 -40.15 -14.82
N ARG A 228 23.79 -40.51 -16.06
CA ARG A 228 22.72 -39.83 -16.82
C ARG A 228 21.35 -40.00 -16.15
N ASP A 229 21.08 -41.17 -15.60
CA ASP A 229 19.81 -41.48 -14.93
C ASP A 229 19.66 -40.71 -13.61
N VAL A 230 20.71 -40.69 -12.78
CA VAL A 230 20.72 -39.93 -11.51
C VAL A 230 20.57 -38.42 -11.73
N ILE A 231 21.19 -37.87 -12.77
CA ILE A 231 21.11 -36.44 -13.09
C ILE A 231 19.79 -36.10 -13.78
N GLY A 232 19.22 -37.01 -14.57
CA GLY A 232 17.89 -36.87 -15.17
C GLY A 232 16.77 -36.67 -14.15
N VAL A 233 16.95 -37.19 -12.92
CA VAL A 233 16.03 -37.00 -11.79
C VAL A 233 16.19 -35.62 -11.12
N LEU A 234 17.35 -34.97 -11.26
CA LEU A 234 17.65 -33.66 -10.64
C LEU A 234 17.38 -32.47 -11.57
N ARG A 235 17.25 -32.69 -12.88
CA ARG A 235 16.99 -31.64 -13.87
C ARG A 235 15.47 -31.46 -14.03
N GLN A 236 14.94 -30.32 -13.58
CA GLN A 236 13.56 -29.94 -13.93
C GLN A 236 13.48 -29.64 -15.43
N PRO A 237 12.37 -29.96 -16.13
CA PRO A 237 12.27 -29.84 -17.59
C PRO A 237 12.34 -28.40 -18.14
N ASP A 238 12.24 -27.37 -17.29
CA ASP A 238 11.90 -25.99 -17.72
C ASP A 238 13.03 -24.94 -17.59
N GLU A 239 14.22 -25.26 -17.08
CA GLU A 239 15.31 -24.28 -16.98
C GLU A 239 16.63 -24.85 -17.52
N ASP A 240 16.84 -24.74 -18.83
CA ASP A 240 18.19 -24.81 -19.42
C ASP A 240 18.66 -23.38 -19.78
N PRO A 241 19.59 -22.79 -19.01
CA PRO A 241 20.35 -21.65 -19.49
C PRO A 241 21.25 -22.10 -20.65
N ALA A 242 21.26 -21.32 -21.73
CA ALA A 242 22.01 -21.60 -22.94
C ALA A 242 23.50 -21.88 -22.63
N PRO A 243 24.09 -23.01 -23.07
CA PRO A 243 25.51 -23.25 -22.92
C PRO A 243 26.31 -22.19 -23.66
N THR A 244 27.10 -21.41 -22.92
CA THR A 244 28.06 -20.42 -23.45
C THR A 244 29.41 -21.11 -23.64
N ALA A 245 29.52 -21.97 -24.66
CA ALA A 245 30.82 -22.42 -25.21
C ALA A 245 30.81 -22.07 -26.71
N PRO A 246 31.94 -21.95 -27.44
CA PRO A 246 32.04 -21.02 -28.58
C PRO A 246 31.49 -21.57 -29.91
N GLY A 247 30.72 -20.73 -30.61
CA GLY A 247 30.17 -20.97 -31.94
C GLY A 247 31.04 -20.21 -32.90
N GLY A 248 31.92 -20.92 -33.58
CA GLY A 248 32.84 -20.32 -34.53
C GLY A 248 33.47 -21.32 -35.49
N GLU A 249 33.00 -22.58 -35.50
CA GLU A 249 33.41 -23.53 -36.51
C GLU A 249 32.40 -23.50 -37.67
N PRO A 250 32.84 -23.26 -38.91
CA PRO A 250 31.96 -23.20 -40.07
C PRO A 250 31.42 -24.59 -40.44
N VAL A 251 30.25 -24.65 -41.09
CA VAL A 251 29.60 -25.91 -41.50
C VAL A 251 30.50 -26.79 -42.36
N GLU A 252 31.40 -26.19 -43.14
CA GLU A 252 32.39 -26.89 -43.94
C GLU A 252 33.33 -27.75 -43.09
N GLU A 253 33.76 -27.26 -41.93
CA GLU A 253 34.65 -28.00 -41.02
C GLU A 253 33.91 -29.15 -40.33
N LEU A 254 32.64 -28.96 -39.95
CA LEU A 254 31.78 -30.05 -39.47
C LEU A 254 31.65 -31.19 -40.47
N VAL A 255 31.37 -30.86 -41.74
CA VAL A 255 31.24 -31.86 -42.81
C VAL A 255 32.58 -32.54 -43.09
N SER A 256 33.69 -31.79 -43.06
CA SER A 256 35.04 -32.34 -43.23
C SER A 256 35.35 -33.40 -42.15
N ARG A 257 35.03 -33.11 -40.88
CA ARG A 257 35.19 -34.08 -39.78
C ARG A 257 34.28 -35.29 -39.91
N ALA A 258 33.04 -35.10 -40.36
CA ALA A 258 32.12 -36.21 -40.62
C ALA A 258 32.65 -37.14 -41.72
N ARG A 259 33.22 -36.58 -42.80
CA ARG A 259 33.89 -37.36 -43.86
C ARG A 259 35.11 -38.11 -43.34
N ALA A 260 35.96 -37.46 -42.55
CA ALA A 260 37.12 -38.09 -41.92
C ALA A 260 36.73 -39.24 -40.97
N SER A 261 35.50 -39.21 -40.44
CA SER A 261 34.92 -40.26 -39.61
C SER A 261 34.23 -41.39 -40.41
N GLY A 262 34.32 -41.37 -41.74
CA GLY A 262 33.82 -42.44 -42.62
C GLY A 262 32.41 -42.25 -43.19
N LEU A 263 31.75 -41.10 -42.99
CA LEU A 263 30.46 -40.80 -43.61
C LEU A 263 30.63 -40.37 -45.08
N ALA A 264 29.80 -40.91 -45.97
CA ALA A 264 29.74 -40.49 -47.37
C ALA A 264 28.90 -39.20 -47.51
N VAL A 265 29.49 -38.04 -47.19
CA VAL A 265 28.80 -36.74 -47.18
C VAL A 265 29.10 -35.91 -48.42
N THR A 266 28.08 -35.44 -49.13
CA THR A 266 28.18 -34.41 -50.18
C THR A 266 27.72 -33.06 -49.58
N LEU A 267 28.49 -31.99 -49.79
CA LEU A 267 28.12 -30.64 -49.38
C LEU A 267 27.96 -29.77 -50.61
N THR A 268 26.79 -29.14 -50.73
CA THR A 268 26.47 -28.16 -51.76
C THR A 268 26.11 -26.85 -51.08
N VAL A 269 26.84 -25.77 -51.37
CA VAL A 269 26.53 -24.43 -50.86
C VAL A 269 26.13 -23.54 -52.04
N THR A 270 24.95 -22.92 -51.97
CA THR A 270 24.42 -22.00 -52.98
C THR A 270 24.21 -20.60 -52.40
N GLY A 271 24.50 -19.57 -53.19
CA GLY A 271 24.40 -18.16 -52.78
C GLY A 271 25.75 -17.52 -52.40
N GLU A 272 25.80 -16.19 -52.36
CA GLU A 272 27.01 -15.39 -52.02
C GLU A 272 27.05 -14.93 -50.55
N GLY A 273 26.11 -15.41 -49.73
CA GLY A 273 25.97 -15.01 -48.34
C GLY A 273 26.90 -15.77 -47.39
N HIS A 274 27.52 -15.06 -46.44
CA HIS A 274 28.15 -15.67 -45.26
C HIS A 274 27.09 -16.29 -44.34
N GLU A 275 27.49 -17.29 -43.54
CA GLU A 275 26.69 -17.93 -42.49
C GLU A 275 26.00 -16.90 -41.57
N PRO A 276 24.82 -17.25 -41.00
CA PRO A 276 24.10 -16.34 -40.12
C PRO A 276 24.89 -16.09 -38.83
N ASP A 277 24.79 -14.89 -38.28
CA ASP A 277 25.45 -14.51 -37.04
C ASP A 277 24.58 -14.78 -35.79
N GLY A 278 25.20 -14.70 -34.61
CA GLY A 278 24.51 -14.82 -33.33
C GLY A 278 23.75 -16.14 -33.16
N MET A 279 22.52 -16.06 -32.63
CA MET A 279 21.72 -17.24 -32.26
C MET A 279 21.30 -18.09 -33.48
N ALA A 280 21.19 -17.47 -34.66
CA ALA A 280 20.86 -18.16 -35.91
C ALA A 280 22.02 -19.01 -36.44
N GLY A 281 23.26 -18.50 -36.40
CA GLY A 281 24.46 -19.29 -36.70
C GLY A 281 24.61 -20.50 -35.78
N TRP A 282 24.35 -20.29 -34.50
CA TRP A 282 24.33 -21.34 -33.49
C TRP A 282 23.32 -22.46 -33.80
N ALA A 283 22.08 -22.08 -34.12
CA ALA A 283 21.03 -23.02 -34.48
C ALA A 283 21.39 -23.80 -35.76
N LEU A 284 21.93 -23.11 -36.78
CA LEU A 284 22.36 -23.73 -38.03
C LEU A 284 23.41 -24.82 -37.82
N HIS A 285 24.50 -24.48 -37.12
CA HIS A 285 25.58 -25.41 -36.80
C HIS A 285 25.06 -26.63 -36.01
N ARG A 286 24.16 -26.40 -35.06
CA ARG A 286 23.58 -27.49 -34.27
C ARG A 286 22.69 -28.41 -35.09
N VAL A 287 21.88 -27.87 -36.01
CA VAL A 287 21.05 -28.66 -36.94
C VAL A 287 21.92 -29.58 -37.78
N VAL A 288 23.00 -29.05 -38.39
CA VAL A 288 23.91 -29.86 -39.21
C VAL A 288 24.58 -30.95 -38.38
N ARG A 289 25.12 -30.61 -37.21
CA ARG A 289 25.81 -31.58 -36.34
C ARG A 289 24.89 -32.71 -35.88
N GLU A 290 23.69 -32.36 -35.41
CA GLU A 290 22.71 -33.36 -34.94
C GLU A 290 22.25 -34.25 -36.10
N ALA A 291 21.99 -33.67 -37.28
CA ALA A 291 21.60 -34.42 -38.46
C ALA A 291 22.69 -35.39 -38.94
N LEU A 292 23.97 -34.97 -38.98
CA LEU A 292 25.10 -35.85 -39.31
C LEU A 292 25.30 -36.95 -38.26
N THR A 293 25.10 -36.63 -36.98
CA THR A 293 25.18 -37.62 -35.89
C THR A 293 24.05 -38.65 -36.00
N ASN A 294 22.84 -38.21 -36.35
CA ASN A 294 21.71 -39.10 -36.58
C ASN A 294 21.92 -39.97 -37.82
N ALA A 295 22.48 -39.42 -38.90
CA ALA A 295 22.85 -40.19 -40.09
C ALA A 295 23.87 -41.29 -39.75
N ALA A 296 24.90 -40.97 -38.96
CA ALA A 296 25.91 -41.94 -38.53
C ALA A 296 25.33 -43.08 -37.69
N LYS A 297 24.33 -42.77 -36.84
CA LYS A 297 23.68 -43.74 -35.96
C LYS A 297 22.63 -44.59 -36.67
N HIS A 298 21.83 -43.99 -37.55
CA HIS A 298 20.61 -44.59 -38.09
C HIS A 298 20.69 -44.99 -39.56
N ALA A 299 21.65 -44.46 -40.31
CA ALA A 299 21.89 -44.80 -41.71
C ALA A 299 23.37 -45.11 -41.98
N PRO A 300 23.99 -46.05 -41.24
CA PRO A 300 25.39 -46.40 -41.47
C PRO A 300 25.58 -46.89 -42.91
N GLY A 301 26.61 -46.39 -43.60
CA GLY A 301 26.88 -46.69 -45.01
C GLY A 301 25.97 -45.98 -46.02
N GLY A 302 24.95 -45.25 -45.58
CA GLY A 302 24.12 -44.39 -46.44
C GLY A 302 24.85 -43.11 -46.85
N SER A 303 24.56 -42.60 -48.05
CA SER A 303 25.04 -41.28 -48.46
C SER A 303 24.26 -40.17 -47.72
N VAL A 304 24.94 -39.08 -47.38
CA VAL A 304 24.33 -37.89 -46.76
C VAL A 304 24.56 -36.70 -47.68
N ASP A 305 23.51 -35.99 -48.03
CA ASP A 305 23.57 -34.79 -48.84
C ASP A 305 23.20 -33.58 -47.97
N VAL A 306 24.14 -32.65 -47.83
CA VAL A 306 23.98 -31.39 -47.08
C VAL A 306 23.90 -30.27 -48.10
N ARG A 307 22.76 -29.61 -48.19
CA ARG A 307 22.57 -28.41 -49.01
C ARG A 307 22.38 -27.20 -48.10
N VAL A 308 23.20 -26.17 -48.30
CA VAL A 308 23.07 -24.87 -47.62
C VAL A 308 22.77 -23.82 -48.67
N ASP A 309 21.61 -23.19 -48.57
CA ASP A 309 21.20 -22.09 -49.45
C ASP A 309 21.20 -20.77 -48.67
N ALA A 310 22.16 -19.91 -48.99
CA ALA A 310 22.39 -18.63 -48.32
C ALA A 310 21.74 -17.48 -49.13
N ALA A 311 20.44 -17.27 -48.93
CA ALA A 311 19.69 -16.15 -49.52
C ALA A 311 19.83 -14.88 -48.67
N PRO A 312 19.65 -13.64 -49.20
CA PRO A 312 19.94 -12.40 -48.48
C PRO A 312 19.27 -12.25 -47.09
N GLU A 313 18.06 -12.76 -46.93
CA GLU A 313 17.24 -12.63 -45.71
C GLU A 313 17.20 -13.90 -44.84
N ARG A 314 17.47 -15.08 -45.43
CA ARG A 314 17.34 -16.37 -44.76
C ARG A 314 18.42 -17.35 -45.24
N VAL A 315 18.87 -18.19 -44.33
CA VAL A 315 19.72 -19.35 -44.64
C VAL A 315 18.88 -20.60 -44.46
N ALA A 316 18.77 -21.39 -45.52
CA ALA A 316 18.12 -22.69 -45.49
C ALA A 316 19.18 -23.79 -45.49
N VAL A 317 18.97 -24.82 -44.68
CA VAL A 317 19.77 -26.04 -44.69
C VAL A 317 18.87 -27.25 -44.89
N ASP A 318 19.25 -28.13 -45.80
CA ASP A 318 18.61 -29.42 -46.05
C ASP A 318 19.66 -30.53 -45.89
N VAL A 319 19.47 -31.40 -44.90
CA VAL A 319 20.31 -32.57 -44.68
C VAL A 319 19.48 -33.82 -44.96
N VAL A 320 19.80 -34.52 -46.04
CA VAL A 320 19.11 -35.73 -46.47
C VAL A 320 20.06 -36.92 -46.37
N SER A 321 19.70 -37.90 -45.55
CA SER A 321 20.42 -39.18 -45.47
C SER A 321 19.68 -40.23 -46.28
N GLY A 322 20.39 -40.98 -47.13
CA GLY A 322 19.86 -42.12 -47.86
C GLY A 322 19.63 -43.35 -46.96
N PRO A 323 19.02 -44.42 -47.49
CA PRO A 323 18.82 -45.65 -46.74
C PRO A 323 20.18 -46.26 -46.34
N GLY A 324 20.37 -46.53 -45.04
CA GLY A 324 21.57 -47.22 -44.55
C GLY A 324 21.65 -48.67 -45.01
N THR A 325 22.84 -49.27 -44.89
CA THR A 325 23.10 -50.66 -45.34
C THR A 325 22.64 -51.73 -44.34
N ALA A 326 22.21 -51.34 -43.13
CA ALA A 326 21.72 -52.25 -42.10
C ALA A 326 20.38 -51.77 -41.53
N GLY A 327 19.34 -52.60 -41.65
CA GLY A 327 18.08 -52.40 -40.97
C GLY A 327 18.20 -52.79 -39.49
N SER A 328 18.31 -51.80 -38.60
CA SER A 328 18.11 -52.00 -37.17
C SER A 328 17.22 -50.90 -36.61
N PRO A 329 16.03 -51.22 -36.07
CA PRO A 329 15.19 -50.25 -35.37
C PRO A 329 15.69 -50.14 -33.92
N LEU A 330 16.78 -49.40 -33.71
CA LEU A 330 17.08 -48.90 -32.37
C LEU A 330 16.23 -47.65 -32.12
N ALA A 331 15.13 -47.84 -31.40
CA ALA A 331 14.31 -46.76 -30.89
C ALA A 331 15.10 -45.95 -29.85
N SER A 332 15.84 -44.92 -30.29
CA SER A 332 16.38 -43.90 -29.39
C SER A 332 15.44 -42.69 -29.38
N GLY A 333 15.01 -42.29 -28.18
CA GLY A 333 13.95 -41.31 -27.95
C GLY A 333 14.10 -40.01 -28.76
N GLY A 334 12.98 -39.55 -29.32
CA GLY A 334 12.84 -38.34 -30.14
C GLY A 334 13.09 -37.00 -29.42
N THR A 335 13.77 -37.00 -28.28
CA THR A 335 14.10 -35.79 -27.51
C THR A 335 15.10 -34.89 -28.24
N GLY A 336 15.98 -35.47 -29.08
CA GLY A 336 16.96 -34.72 -29.87
C GLY A 336 16.32 -33.80 -30.90
N LEU A 337 15.28 -34.28 -31.62
CA LEU A 337 14.58 -33.52 -32.65
C LEU A 337 13.62 -32.48 -32.06
N VAL A 338 12.93 -32.81 -30.95
CA VAL A 338 12.07 -31.85 -30.22
C VAL A 338 12.88 -30.68 -29.68
N GLY A 339 14.04 -30.96 -29.07
CA GLY A 339 14.93 -29.89 -28.61
C GLY A 339 15.56 -29.10 -29.76
N LEU A 340 15.67 -29.68 -30.96
CA LEU A 340 16.17 -28.97 -32.14
C LEU A 340 15.11 -28.01 -32.70
N ASP A 341 13.84 -28.44 -32.74
CA ASP A 341 12.70 -27.63 -33.18
C ASP A 341 12.52 -26.36 -32.32
N GLU A 342 12.53 -26.54 -31.00
CA GLU A 342 12.47 -25.44 -30.03
C GLU A 342 13.56 -24.40 -30.26
N ARG A 343 14.81 -24.85 -30.46
CA ARG A 343 15.97 -23.96 -30.65
C ARG A 343 15.94 -23.22 -31.99
N VAL A 344 15.54 -23.89 -33.06
CA VAL A 344 15.34 -23.24 -34.36
C VAL A 344 14.24 -22.19 -34.26
N ARG A 345 13.15 -22.48 -33.56
CA ARG A 345 12.06 -21.55 -33.29
C ARG A 345 12.51 -20.33 -32.47
N LEU A 346 13.31 -20.54 -31.42
CA LEU A 346 13.89 -19.46 -30.59
C LEU A 346 14.83 -18.55 -31.38
N ALA A 347 15.53 -19.09 -32.38
CA ALA A 347 16.34 -18.32 -33.33
C ALA A 347 15.51 -17.64 -34.43
N GLY A 348 14.17 -17.71 -34.38
CA GLY A 348 13.27 -17.13 -35.38
C GLY A 348 13.14 -17.94 -36.68
N GLY A 349 13.59 -19.19 -36.67
CA GLY A 349 13.54 -20.11 -37.80
C GLY A 349 12.40 -21.12 -37.72
N VAL A 350 12.37 -22.01 -38.72
CA VAL A 350 11.43 -23.14 -38.81
C VAL A 350 12.21 -24.42 -39.12
N LEU A 351 11.90 -25.50 -38.42
CA LEU A 351 12.47 -26.83 -38.66
C LEU A 351 11.37 -27.78 -39.17
N THR A 352 11.72 -28.64 -40.12
CA THR A 352 10.90 -29.78 -40.54
C THR A 352 11.78 -31.01 -40.65
N HIS A 353 11.27 -32.18 -40.25
CA HIS A 353 12.01 -33.43 -40.35
C HIS A 353 11.08 -34.61 -40.63
N GLY A 354 11.54 -35.60 -41.37
CA GLY A 354 10.74 -36.79 -41.67
C GLY A 354 11.38 -37.75 -42.66
N PRO A 355 10.79 -38.95 -42.84
CA PRO A 355 11.26 -39.91 -43.82
C PRO A 355 11.10 -39.37 -45.25
N THR A 356 12.04 -39.71 -46.14
CA THR A 356 11.95 -39.37 -47.56
C THR A 356 11.27 -40.49 -48.36
N PRO A 357 10.64 -40.18 -49.50
CA PRO A 357 10.03 -41.19 -50.38
C PRO A 357 11.01 -42.27 -50.87
N GLU A 358 12.30 -41.94 -50.89
CA GLU A 358 13.40 -42.80 -51.34
C GLU A 358 13.96 -43.70 -50.22
N GLY A 359 13.32 -43.73 -49.05
CA GLY A 359 13.69 -44.59 -47.92
C GLY A 359 14.76 -43.99 -46.98
N GLY A 360 15.02 -42.70 -47.10
CA GLY A 360 15.96 -41.94 -46.27
C GLY A 360 15.27 -41.10 -45.19
N PHE A 361 16.01 -40.14 -44.62
CA PHE A 361 15.49 -39.18 -43.64
C PHE A 361 16.01 -37.77 -43.93
N ALA A 362 15.11 -36.78 -43.94
CA ALA A 362 15.43 -35.38 -44.20
C ALA A 362 15.25 -34.52 -42.94
N VAL A 363 16.19 -33.60 -42.72
CA VAL A 363 16.11 -32.54 -41.71
C VAL A 363 16.34 -31.21 -42.40
N ARG A 364 15.33 -30.34 -42.40
CA ARG A 364 15.35 -29.05 -43.08
C ARG A 364 15.10 -27.92 -42.11
N ALA A 365 15.98 -26.93 -42.08
CA ALA A 365 15.80 -25.72 -41.28
C ALA A 365 15.91 -24.46 -42.14
N ALA A 366 15.10 -23.45 -41.83
CA ALA A 366 15.20 -22.12 -42.42
C ALA A 366 15.33 -21.06 -41.32
N LEU A 367 16.45 -20.34 -41.30
CA LEU A 367 16.83 -19.39 -40.24
C LEU A 367 16.99 -17.98 -40.82
N PRO A 368 16.67 -16.91 -40.07
CA PRO A 368 16.90 -15.54 -40.51
C PRO A 368 18.41 -15.23 -40.53
N ARG A 369 18.87 -14.42 -41.51
CA ARG A 369 20.30 -14.05 -41.62
C ARG A 369 20.75 -12.98 -40.63
N ARG A 370 19.83 -12.12 -40.21
CA ARG A 370 20.03 -11.17 -39.13
C ARG A 370 19.00 -11.50 -38.08
N THR A 371 19.46 -11.80 -36.87
CA THR A 371 18.54 -11.78 -35.72
C THR A 371 18.01 -10.34 -35.65
N PRO A 372 16.69 -10.09 -35.73
CA PRO A 372 16.18 -8.73 -35.51
C PRO A 372 16.72 -8.23 -34.17
N PRO A 373 17.05 -6.94 -33.99
CA PRO A 373 17.38 -6.37 -32.70
C PRO A 373 16.13 -6.36 -31.82
N GLY A 374 15.74 -7.55 -31.38
CA GLY A 374 14.69 -7.88 -30.47
C GLY A 374 15.25 -8.84 -29.43
N GLY A 375 16.42 -8.51 -28.88
CA GLY A 375 16.68 -8.92 -27.50
C GLY A 375 15.52 -8.39 -26.64
N PRO A 376 15.08 -9.10 -25.59
CA PRO A 376 14.02 -8.62 -24.72
C PRO A 376 14.34 -7.17 -24.37
N ALA A 377 13.45 -6.26 -24.78
CA ALA A 377 13.60 -4.83 -24.58
C ALA A 377 14.12 -4.63 -23.16
N ALA A 378 15.26 -3.93 -23.04
CA ALA A 378 15.89 -3.62 -21.77
C ALA A 378 14.76 -3.26 -20.81
N THR A 379 14.48 -4.18 -19.88
CA THR A 379 13.37 -4.01 -18.95
C THR A 379 13.66 -2.70 -18.26
N PRO A 380 12.79 -1.68 -18.36
CA PRO A 380 13.07 -0.39 -17.75
C PRO A 380 13.44 -0.66 -16.30
N ALA A 381 14.59 -0.12 -15.87
CA ALA A 381 15.14 -0.33 -14.54
C ALA A 381 13.98 -0.30 -13.54
N PRO A 382 13.83 -1.34 -12.69
CA PRO A 382 12.61 -1.55 -11.94
C PRO A 382 12.28 -0.25 -11.21
N ALA A 383 11.18 0.38 -11.67
CA ALA A 383 10.58 1.48 -10.94
C ALA A 383 10.48 1.03 -9.48
N ALA A 384 10.90 1.89 -8.54
CA ALA A 384 10.90 1.57 -7.11
C ALA A 384 9.67 0.69 -6.78
N PRO A 385 9.89 -0.49 -6.17
CA PRO A 385 8.90 -1.55 -6.13
C PRO A 385 7.57 -0.95 -5.66
N THR A 386 6.48 -1.34 -6.30
CA THR A 386 5.13 -0.82 -6.06
C THR A 386 4.80 -0.74 -4.56
N SER A 387 5.33 -1.69 -3.78
CA SER A 387 5.29 -1.73 -2.32
C SER A 387 5.90 -0.50 -1.62
N ALA A 388 7.03 0.02 -2.09
CA ALA A 388 7.67 1.22 -1.53
C ALA A 388 6.82 2.46 -1.79
N ARG A 389 6.23 2.58 -2.98
CA ARG A 389 5.32 3.68 -3.33
C ARG A 389 4.02 3.62 -2.54
N GLU A 390 3.47 2.42 -2.34
CA GLU A 390 2.30 2.20 -1.49
C GLU A 390 2.59 2.54 -0.02
N LEU A 391 3.70 2.06 0.53
CA LEU A 391 4.09 2.37 1.91
C LEU A 391 4.28 3.88 2.13
N ASP A 392 4.91 4.58 1.19
CA ASP A 392 5.08 6.04 1.25
C ASP A 392 3.76 6.79 1.14
N ARG A 393 2.79 6.26 0.39
CA ARG A 393 1.44 6.83 0.32
C ARG A 393 0.73 6.69 1.67
N VAL A 394 0.74 5.51 2.27
CA VAL A 394 0.06 5.26 3.55
C VAL A 394 0.75 6.03 4.69
N ARG A 395 2.09 6.09 4.71
CA ARG A 395 2.85 6.94 5.67
C ARG A 395 2.47 8.41 5.56
N ARG A 396 2.33 8.94 4.33
CA ARG A 396 1.89 10.32 4.12
C ARG A 396 0.46 10.56 4.62
N GLU A 397 -0.44 9.60 4.42
CA GLU A 397 -1.81 9.69 4.95
C GLU A 397 -1.83 9.71 6.49
N VAL A 398 -1.03 8.88 7.16
CA VAL A 398 -0.93 8.88 8.64
C VAL A 398 -0.29 10.16 9.18
N ARG A 399 0.77 10.67 8.54
CA ARG A 399 1.36 11.97 8.92
C ARG A 399 0.36 13.11 8.77
N LYS A 400 -0.43 13.12 7.69
CA LYS A 400 -1.53 14.07 7.51
C LYS A 400 -2.59 13.90 8.60
N GLY A 401 -2.97 12.67 8.94
CA GLY A 401 -3.91 12.38 10.03
C GLY A 401 -3.42 12.89 11.39
N LEU A 402 -2.14 12.67 11.72
CA LEU A 402 -1.51 13.18 12.95
C LEU A 402 -1.50 14.70 12.97
N ALA A 403 -1.05 15.33 11.88
CA ALA A 403 -1.03 16.78 11.75
C ALA A 403 -2.45 17.36 11.90
N GLN A 404 -3.46 16.72 11.31
CA GLN A 404 -4.86 17.14 11.47
C GLN A 404 -5.36 17.00 12.91
N ALA A 405 -5.03 15.91 13.60
CA ALA A 405 -5.45 15.69 14.98
C ALA A 405 -4.83 16.66 15.98
N ILE A 406 -3.68 17.24 15.68
CA ILE A 406 -2.99 18.23 16.52
C ILE A 406 -3.34 19.66 16.11
N TRP A 407 -3.15 19.99 14.83
CA TRP A 407 -3.23 21.38 14.35
C TRP A 407 -4.66 21.86 14.15
N ILE A 408 -5.63 21.00 13.80
CA ILE A 408 -7.02 21.46 13.62
C ILE A 408 -7.63 21.92 14.95
N PRO A 409 -7.56 21.15 16.07
CA PRO A 409 -8.03 21.65 17.35
C PRO A 409 -7.29 22.90 17.79
N LEU A 410 -5.97 22.95 17.63
CA LEU A 410 -5.17 24.11 18.03
C LEU A 410 -5.55 25.37 17.24
N ALA A 411 -5.71 25.26 15.92
CA ALA A 411 -6.14 26.36 15.06
C ALA A 411 -7.58 26.79 15.38
N LEU A 412 -8.48 25.84 15.64
CA LEU A 412 -9.86 26.13 16.04
C LEU A 412 -9.92 26.87 17.37
N LEU A 413 -9.12 26.45 18.36
CA LEU A 413 -9.00 27.12 19.66
C LEU A 413 -8.42 28.53 19.52
N ALA A 414 -7.38 28.70 18.71
CA ALA A 414 -6.79 30.01 18.45
C ALA A 414 -7.77 30.95 17.74
N ALA A 415 -8.47 30.46 16.70
CA ALA A 415 -9.49 31.23 15.98
C ALA A 415 -10.67 31.60 16.90
N LEU A 416 -11.14 30.66 17.73
CA LEU A 416 -12.20 30.91 18.71
C LEU A 416 -11.78 31.93 19.76
N GLY A 417 -10.54 31.83 20.27
CA GLY A 417 -9.98 32.78 21.23
C GLY A 417 -9.83 34.18 20.66
N LEU A 418 -9.33 34.31 19.43
CA LEU A 418 -9.23 35.59 18.72
C LEU A 418 -10.61 36.20 18.46
N LEU A 419 -11.57 35.39 18.01
CA LEU A 419 -12.95 35.84 17.79
C LEU A 419 -13.60 36.30 19.11
N MET A 420 -13.43 35.52 20.18
CA MET A 420 -13.95 35.85 21.51
C MET A 420 -13.32 37.14 22.04
N ALA A 421 -11.99 37.32 21.88
CA ALA A 421 -11.31 38.55 22.26
C ALA A 421 -11.79 39.75 21.44
N GLY A 422 -12.00 39.58 20.13
CA GLY A 422 -12.56 40.61 19.26
C GLY A 422 -13.98 41.02 19.67
N VAL A 423 -14.87 40.05 19.93
CA VAL A 423 -16.23 40.34 20.42
C VAL A 423 -16.23 40.96 21.81
N ALA A 424 -15.33 40.52 22.71
CA ALA A 424 -15.19 41.12 24.03
C ALA A 424 -14.73 42.58 23.93
N LEU A 425 -13.72 42.88 23.10
CA LEU A 425 -13.26 44.26 22.87
C LEU A 425 -14.34 45.12 22.22
N TRP A 426 -15.07 44.56 21.24
CA TRP A 426 -16.19 45.25 20.59
C TRP A 426 -17.29 45.60 21.59
N THR A 427 -17.72 44.64 22.40
CA THR A 427 -18.74 44.86 23.43
C THR A 427 -18.26 45.83 24.51
N GLN A 428 -16.99 45.76 24.91
CA GLN A 428 -16.41 46.74 25.84
C GLN A 428 -16.40 48.16 25.27
N HIS A 429 -16.06 48.32 23.99
CA HIS A 429 -16.06 49.61 23.32
C HIS A 429 -17.47 50.18 23.19
N GLN A 430 -18.46 49.35 22.85
CA GLN A 430 -19.87 49.74 22.71
C GLN A 430 -20.58 50.08 24.03
N SER A 431 -20.00 49.71 25.18
CA SER A 431 -20.53 50.07 26.51
C SER A 431 -19.69 51.12 27.22
N TYR A 432 -18.67 51.67 26.57
CA TYR A 432 -17.77 52.67 27.14
C TYR A 432 -18.37 54.07 27.00
N LEU A 433 -18.58 54.75 28.11
CA LEU A 433 -19.01 56.14 28.14
C LEU A 433 -17.80 57.01 28.50
N GLU A 434 -17.46 57.96 27.62
CA GLU A 434 -16.30 58.82 27.81
C GLU A 434 -16.51 59.73 29.04
N PRO A 435 -15.49 59.95 29.90
CA PRO A 435 -15.65 60.74 31.12
C PRO A 435 -16.20 62.15 30.87
N ASP A 436 -15.79 62.79 29.76
CA ASP A 436 -16.26 64.13 29.38
C ASP A 436 -17.75 64.14 29.04
N ASP A 437 -18.26 63.10 28.35
CA ASP A 437 -19.68 62.94 28.06
C ASP A 437 -20.48 62.72 29.34
N TYR A 438 -19.98 61.85 30.22
CA TYR A 438 -20.59 61.63 31.52
C TYR A 438 -20.67 62.91 32.34
N GLU A 439 -19.62 63.74 32.39
CA GLU A 439 -19.60 64.99 33.14
C GLU A 439 -20.61 66.02 32.61
N ARG A 440 -20.81 66.10 31.29
CA ARG A 440 -21.76 67.01 30.62
C ARG A 440 -23.23 66.74 30.99
N MET A 441 -23.59 65.49 31.26
CA MET A 441 -24.96 65.10 31.59
C MET A 441 -25.45 65.73 32.90
N ARG A 442 -26.67 66.26 32.91
CA ARG A 442 -27.29 66.92 34.07
C ARG A 442 -28.60 66.23 34.45
N ILE A 443 -28.81 66.09 35.76
CA ILE A 443 -30.07 65.60 36.33
C ILE A 443 -31.22 66.47 35.80
N GLY A 444 -32.29 65.82 35.33
CA GLY A 444 -33.48 66.42 34.73
C GLY A 444 -33.55 66.35 33.20
N GLN A 445 -32.46 66.05 32.49
CA GLN A 445 -32.48 65.84 31.04
C GLN A 445 -33.34 64.63 30.66
N THR A 446 -34.05 64.70 29.54
CA THR A 446 -34.77 63.54 28.99
C THR A 446 -33.79 62.55 28.39
N LEU A 447 -34.11 61.25 28.41
CA LEU A 447 -33.30 60.22 27.76
C LEU A 447 -33.03 60.55 26.28
N THR A 448 -34.04 61.07 25.57
CA THR A 448 -33.90 61.49 24.16
C THR A 448 -32.90 62.62 23.97
N ALA A 449 -32.89 63.61 24.88
CA ALA A 449 -31.92 64.71 24.81
C ALA A 449 -30.49 64.21 25.05
N ILE A 450 -30.32 63.24 25.94
CA ILE A 450 -29.01 62.64 26.23
C ILE A 450 -28.51 61.80 25.05
N THR A 451 -29.38 60.99 24.44
CA THR A 451 -29.02 60.17 23.27
C THR A 451 -28.71 61.03 22.04
N GLU A 452 -29.42 62.14 21.81
CA GLU A 452 -29.19 63.00 20.64
C GLU A 452 -28.01 63.98 20.81
N ALA A 453 -27.72 64.45 22.03
CA ALA A 453 -26.74 65.51 22.27
C ALA A 453 -25.37 65.03 22.79
N GLU A 454 -25.31 63.86 23.45
CA GLU A 454 -24.15 63.46 24.26
C GLU A 454 -23.60 62.06 23.90
N ASP A 455 -23.86 61.58 22.67
CA ASP A 455 -23.34 60.33 22.07
C ASP A 455 -23.39 59.14 23.04
N LEU A 456 -24.56 58.95 23.66
CA LEU A 456 -24.75 57.87 24.63
C LEU A 456 -24.60 56.51 23.94
N PRO A 457 -23.74 55.60 24.44
CA PRO A 457 -23.52 54.31 23.78
C PRO A 457 -24.81 53.48 23.68
N ASP A 458 -25.04 52.86 22.52
CA ASP A 458 -26.26 52.11 22.22
C ASP A 458 -26.44 50.84 23.07
N HIS A 459 -25.35 50.34 23.68
CA HIS A 459 -25.32 49.07 24.39
C HIS A 459 -24.87 49.25 25.85
N PRO A 460 -25.79 49.54 26.79
CA PRO A 460 -25.49 49.48 28.21
C PRO A 460 -25.16 48.03 28.64
N LEU A 461 -24.48 47.88 29.78
CA LEU A 461 -24.19 46.57 30.37
C LEU A 461 -25.49 45.82 30.69
N ASP A 462 -25.47 44.49 30.50
CA ASP A 462 -26.56 43.57 30.87
C ASP A 462 -26.71 43.48 32.41
N GLY A 463 -27.27 44.53 33.01
CA GLY A 463 -27.53 44.64 34.44
C GLY A 463 -26.36 45.17 35.30
N PRO A 464 -26.58 45.32 36.62
CA PRO A 464 -25.58 45.82 37.54
C PRO A 464 -24.38 44.86 37.64
N PRO A 465 -23.13 45.36 37.54
CA PRO A 465 -21.96 44.55 37.81
C PRO A 465 -21.97 43.98 39.24
N LYS A 466 -21.37 42.81 39.43
CA LYS A 466 -21.25 42.20 40.77
C LYS A 466 -20.44 43.11 41.70
N GLY A 467 -20.97 43.39 42.89
CA GLY A 467 -20.32 44.21 43.92
C GLY A 467 -20.77 45.67 43.97
N VAL A 468 -21.60 46.10 43.02
CA VAL A 468 -22.15 47.45 42.94
C VAL A 468 -23.32 47.61 43.94
N PRO A 469 -23.40 48.70 44.73
CA PRO A 469 -24.54 48.98 45.61
C PRO A 469 -25.88 48.97 44.87
N ALA A 470 -26.92 48.58 45.61
CA ALA A 470 -28.29 48.48 45.10
C ALA A 470 -28.78 49.80 44.48
N GLU A 471 -29.71 49.67 43.54
CA GLU A 471 -30.33 50.79 42.85
C GLU A 471 -31.12 51.66 43.83
N PRO A 472 -31.14 53.00 43.63
CA PRO A 472 -31.95 53.89 44.46
C PRO A 472 -33.43 53.52 44.37
N PRO A 473 -34.19 53.59 45.48
CA PRO A 473 -35.61 53.29 45.46
C PRO A 473 -36.39 54.34 44.65
N GLY A 474 -37.38 53.90 43.86
CA GLY A 474 -38.26 54.79 43.09
C GLY A 474 -37.76 55.15 41.69
N MET A 475 -36.77 54.43 41.16
CA MET A 475 -36.30 54.56 39.78
C MET A 475 -37.07 53.62 38.84
N ASP A 476 -37.37 54.07 37.63
CA ASP A 476 -38.08 53.27 36.62
C ASP A 476 -37.12 52.38 35.82
N GLU A 477 -35.92 52.88 35.50
CA GLU A 477 -34.90 52.16 34.75
C GLU A 477 -33.50 52.67 35.12
N CYS A 478 -32.54 51.76 35.38
CA CYS A 478 -31.14 52.10 35.57
C CYS A 478 -30.29 51.44 34.48
N ARG A 479 -29.42 52.24 33.84
CA ARG A 479 -28.45 51.79 32.82
C ARG A 479 -27.03 51.94 33.35
N TYR A 480 -26.18 50.99 32.98
CA TYR A 480 -24.79 50.94 33.43
C TYR A 480 -23.84 51.01 32.25
N TYR A 481 -22.84 51.89 32.33
CA TYR A 481 -21.80 52.08 31.32
C TYR A 481 -20.42 51.95 31.94
N ARG A 482 -19.43 51.52 31.16
CA ARG A 482 -18.05 51.39 31.62
C ARG A 482 -17.38 52.76 31.64
N SER A 483 -16.69 53.09 32.73
CA SER A 483 -15.84 54.29 32.80
C SER A 483 -14.42 54.05 32.30
N THR A 484 -14.01 52.78 32.17
CA THR A 484 -12.72 52.40 31.59
C THR A 484 -12.87 51.20 30.67
N LEU A 485 -12.06 51.13 29.61
CA LEU A 485 -12.06 49.99 28.67
C LEU A 485 -11.48 48.71 29.29
N LEU A 486 -10.61 48.85 30.30
CA LEU A 486 -9.80 47.75 30.84
C LEU A 486 -10.35 47.15 32.14
N ALA A 487 -11.09 47.92 32.95
CA ALA A 487 -11.59 47.46 34.24
C ALA A 487 -13.10 47.15 34.20
N ALA A 488 -13.54 46.20 35.03
CA ALA A 488 -14.96 45.89 35.22
C ALA A 488 -15.70 46.96 36.04
N VAL A 489 -14.98 47.67 36.89
CA VAL A 489 -15.43 48.70 37.81
C VAL A 489 -14.27 49.70 37.98
N PRO A 490 -14.48 51.03 38.12
CA PRO A 490 -15.76 51.75 38.23
C PRO A 490 -16.68 51.63 37.01
N VAL A 491 -17.98 51.82 37.24
CA VAL A 491 -19.00 51.97 36.18
C VAL A 491 -19.84 53.23 36.43
N TYR A 492 -20.32 53.86 35.36
CA TYR A 492 -21.31 54.93 35.46
C TYR A 492 -22.71 54.32 35.50
N ARG A 493 -23.48 54.66 36.55
CA ARG A 493 -24.89 54.32 36.69
C ARG A 493 -25.72 55.56 36.37
N LEU A 494 -26.62 55.43 35.40
CA LEU A 494 -27.60 56.45 35.01
C LEU A 494 -29.00 55.90 35.29
N CYS A 495 -29.73 56.47 36.25
CA CYS A 495 -31.09 56.05 36.58
C CYS A 495 -32.11 57.11 36.17
N PHE A 496 -33.24 56.64 35.64
CA PHE A 496 -34.29 57.45 35.05
C PHE A 496 -35.60 57.29 35.81
N THR A 497 -36.35 58.39 35.94
CA THR A 497 -37.73 58.42 36.47
C THR A 497 -38.58 59.23 35.50
N ALA A 498 -39.70 58.68 35.05
CA ALA A 498 -40.58 59.26 34.02
C ALA A 498 -39.83 59.69 32.74
N GLY A 499 -38.75 58.96 32.38
CA GLY A 499 -37.93 59.26 31.21
C GLY A 499 -36.92 60.41 31.39
N HIS A 500 -36.79 60.97 32.59
CA HIS A 500 -35.81 61.98 32.94
C HIS A 500 -34.68 61.40 33.80
N LEU A 501 -33.44 61.83 33.57
CA LEU A 501 -32.28 61.43 34.36
C LEU A 501 -32.45 61.93 35.81
N ALA A 502 -32.63 61.03 36.75
CA ALA A 502 -32.91 61.34 38.16
C ALA A 502 -31.69 61.14 39.07
N ASP A 503 -30.83 60.17 38.76
CA ASP A 503 -29.57 59.90 39.47
C ASP A 503 -28.45 59.59 38.48
N LYS A 504 -27.26 60.14 38.71
CA LYS A 504 -26.03 59.72 38.03
C LYS A 504 -24.92 59.54 39.06
N ALA A 505 -24.26 58.38 39.05
CA ALA A 505 -23.18 58.06 39.98
C ALA A 505 -22.08 57.22 39.32
N GLU A 506 -20.83 57.50 39.65
CA GLU A 506 -19.73 56.56 39.41
C GLU A 506 -19.70 55.58 40.58
N VAL A 507 -19.96 54.31 40.29
CA VAL A 507 -20.07 53.27 41.30
C VAL A 507 -18.85 52.35 41.25
N ARG A 508 -18.29 52.05 42.42
CA ARG A 508 -17.05 51.30 42.63
C ARG A 508 -17.23 50.00 43.39
#